data_AF-A0A6I7NXA8-F1
#
_entry.id   AF-A0A6I7NXA8-F1
#
_cell.length_a   1.000
_cell.length_b   1.000
_cell.length_c   1.000
_cell.angle_alpha   90.00
_cell.angle_beta   90.00
_cell.angle_gamma   90.00
#
_symmetry.space_group_name_H-M   'P 1'
#
loop_
_entity.id
_entity.type
_entity.pdbx_description
1 polymer ?
#
loop_
_entity_poly.entity_id
_entity_poly.type
_entity_poly.pdbx_seq_one_letter_code
_entity_poly.pdbx_strand_id
1 'polypeptide(L)'
;MVNTGWNFDNTYRKLSQDFYSIVHPVPVNKPELILLNTRIADELGLDFSKKDRSELASIFTGNQLPDGAEPIAQAYAGHQFGHFTMLGDGRAIVLGEHVSPDGKRFDIQFKGSGRTPYSRSGDGRATLYSMLREYLISEALYHLRIPASGSLAVVETGLPVYRESVHPGAVLTRVASSHIRIGTFEYAARFLSREKQHEFLDYTIARHYADLGEADNIALGLLKRVADKHLNLVIEWMRIGFIHGVLNTDNMSISGESIDFGPCSFMNAFNPSTAFSSVDINKRYAFSNQPGIVQWNLAIFAGTLLRFIDDDEEKAREVAQEVIIEFESRFEGEWYRMMGNKLGFNKTGKQEKELINKLLSWMQRSEADYTNTFLIIYDPVKIPGHFKADENFHNWHLEWKTLIEKMHGGLSEAHRRMARVNPLYIPRNHLVEEALTEASTDGNYTKFHRLLNLLKNPYQEEWKAIELQQVPPGFDEQYKTYCGT
;
A
#
# COMPACT_ATOMS: atom_id res chain seq x y z
N MET A 1 30.51 8.87 18.88
CA MET A 1 29.47 9.02 17.84
C MET A 1 28.24 9.60 18.49
N VAL A 2 27.58 10.58 17.86
CA VAL A 2 26.27 11.06 18.33
C VAL A 2 25.27 9.92 18.09
N ASN A 3 24.63 9.44 19.16
CA ASN A 3 23.63 8.38 19.06
C ASN A 3 22.40 8.94 18.32
N THR A 4 22.08 8.39 17.15
CA THR A 4 20.92 8.78 16.33
C THR A 4 19.63 8.06 16.76
N GLY A 5 19.68 7.23 17.81
CA GLY A 5 18.53 6.52 18.35
C GLY A 5 18.26 5.14 17.73
N TRP A 6 19.11 4.68 16.79
CA TRP A 6 18.96 3.33 16.22
C TRP A 6 19.04 2.25 17.31
N ASN A 7 18.11 1.31 17.26
CA ASN A 7 18.00 0.22 18.22
C ASN A 7 17.64 -1.07 17.48
N PHE A 8 18.63 -1.64 16.81
CA PHE A 8 18.46 -2.86 16.03
C PHE A 8 18.47 -4.11 16.92
N ASP A 9 17.44 -4.94 16.79
CA ASP A 9 17.35 -6.29 17.36
C ASP A 9 16.92 -7.25 16.25
N ASN A 10 17.91 -7.84 15.56
CA ASN A 10 17.71 -8.56 14.29
C ASN A 10 17.20 -10.00 14.51
N THR A 11 15.99 -10.16 15.04
CA THR A 11 15.32 -11.44 15.27
C THR A 11 15.12 -12.29 14.01
N TYR A 12 14.91 -11.71 12.81
CA TYR A 12 14.78 -12.50 11.58
C TYR A 12 16.07 -13.28 11.25
N ARG A 13 17.24 -12.73 11.60
CA ARG A 13 18.53 -13.42 11.42
C ARG A 13 18.68 -14.67 12.28
N LYS A 14 17.84 -14.85 13.30
CA LYS A 14 17.84 -16.05 14.15
C LYS A 14 17.18 -17.25 13.46
N LEU A 15 16.42 -17.03 12.39
CA LEU A 15 15.87 -18.10 11.54
C LEU A 15 16.97 -18.83 10.77
N SER A 16 16.64 -20.00 10.21
CA SER A 16 17.50 -20.68 9.23
C SER A 16 17.96 -19.75 8.09
N GLN A 17 19.22 -19.89 7.66
CA GLN A 17 19.77 -19.16 6.52
C GLN A 17 19.08 -19.48 5.18
N ASP A 18 18.18 -20.45 5.11
CA ASP A 18 17.38 -20.65 3.88
C ASP A 18 16.36 -19.54 3.63
N PHE A 19 16.03 -18.75 4.67
CA PHE A 19 15.09 -17.63 4.58
C PHE A 19 15.76 -16.32 4.13
N TYR A 20 17.10 -16.24 4.13
CA TYR A 20 17.79 -15.00 3.79
C TYR A 20 19.24 -15.23 3.34
N SER A 21 19.77 -14.28 2.57
CA SER A 21 21.20 -14.18 2.29
C SER A 21 21.79 -12.96 3.01
N ILE A 22 22.95 -13.12 3.63
CA ILE A 22 23.71 -11.98 4.17
C ILE A 22 24.29 -11.19 2.98
N VAL A 23 23.93 -9.92 2.87
CA VAL A 23 24.36 -9.03 1.79
C VAL A 23 24.53 -7.62 2.34
N HIS A 24 25.49 -6.85 1.82
CA HIS A 24 25.67 -5.45 2.20
C HIS A 24 25.23 -4.52 1.06
N PRO A 25 24.71 -3.32 1.38
CA PRO A 25 24.54 -2.25 0.38
C PRO A 25 25.83 -2.01 -0.41
N VAL A 26 25.69 -1.76 -1.71
CA VAL A 26 26.80 -1.41 -2.60
C VAL A 26 27.02 0.09 -2.55
N PRO A 27 28.17 0.58 -2.03
CA PRO A 27 28.44 2.00 -1.86
C PRO A 27 28.33 2.82 -3.15
N VAL A 28 28.07 4.11 -2.99
CA VAL A 28 27.89 5.09 -4.07
C VAL A 28 28.76 6.32 -3.83
N ASN A 29 29.23 6.96 -4.89
CA ASN A 29 30.32 7.95 -4.77
C ASN A 29 29.84 9.38 -4.48
N LYS A 30 28.59 9.73 -4.81
CA LYS A 30 28.05 11.08 -4.67
C LYS A 30 26.62 11.05 -4.11
N PRO A 31 26.44 10.58 -2.87
CA PRO A 31 25.12 10.50 -2.27
C PRO A 31 24.58 11.90 -1.97
N GLU A 32 23.34 12.19 -2.36
CA GLU A 32 22.64 13.44 -2.04
C GLU A 32 21.27 13.17 -1.43
N LEU A 33 21.07 13.62 -0.19
CA LEU A 33 19.77 13.48 0.48
C LEU A 33 18.74 14.35 -0.24
N ILE A 34 17.65 13.75 -0.70
CA ILE A 34 16.54 14.45 -1.36
C ILE A 34 15.40 14.68 -0.37
N LEU A 35 14.94 13.60 0.26
CA LEU A 35 13.84 13.63 1.23
C LEU A 35 14.25 12.96 2.54
N LEU A 36 13.81 13.56 3.64
CA LEU A 36 13.81 12.96 4.97
C LEU A 36 12.45 13.18 5.59
N ASN A 37 11.83 12.09 6.04
CA ASN A 37 10.53 12.10 6.66
C ASN A 37 10.67 12.25 8.17
N THR A 38 10.58 13.48 8.65
CA THR A 38 10.73 13.78 10.08
C THR A 38 9.64 13.12 10.92
N ARG A 39 8.42 12.95 10.40
CA ARG A 39 7.34 12.25 11.10
C ARG A 39 7.72 10.80 11.40
N ILE A 40 8.22 10.06 10.41
CA ILE A 40 8.65 8.67 10.63
C ILE A 40 9.89 8.63 11.51
N ALA A 41 10.83 9.57 11.37
CA ALA A 41 11.97 9.65 12.28
C ALA A 41 11.51 9.81 13.74
N ASP A 42 10.58 10.72 14.02
CA ASP A 42 10.01 10.95 15.34
C ASP A 42 9.25 9.71 15.87
N GLU A 43 8.42 9.07 15.03
CA GLU A 43 7.69 7.83 15.37
C GLU A 43 8.64 6.67 15.73
N LEU A 44 9.80 6.59 15.07
CA LEU A 44 10.83 5.59 15.34
C LEU A 44 11.77 5.99 16.50
N GLY A 45 11.66 7.22 17.04
CA GLY A 45 12.56 7.73 18.07
C GLY A 45 13.97 8.04 17.57
N LEU A 46 14.11 8.40 16.28
CA LEU A 46 15.38 8.71 15.64
C LEU A 46 15.63 10.22 15.63
N ASP A 47 16.80 10.64 16.13
CA ASP A 47 17.22 12.04 16.14
C ASP A 47 18.39 12.27 15.17
N PHE A 48 18.09 13.00 14.10
CA PHE A 48 19.04 13.37 13.05
C PHE A 48 19.48 14.84 13.14
N SER A 49 19.06 15.60 14.16
CA SER A 49 19.30 17.06 14.27
C SER A 49 20.78 17.45 14.33
N LYS A 50 21.63 16.54 14.80
CA LYS A 50 23.09 16.72 14.94
C LYS A 50 23.90 16.15 13.78
N LYS A 51 23.23 15.70 12.72
CA LYS A 51 23.85 15.15 11.51
C LYS A 51 23.69 16.13 10.37
N ASP A 52 24.77 16.37 9.64
CA ASP A 52 24.66 17.15 8.41
C ASP A 52 24.02 16.32 7.28
N ARG A 53 23.61 17.00 6.20
CA ARG A 53 22.94 16.34 5.07
C ARG A 53 23.84 15.30 4.38
N SER A 54 25.16 15.49 4.39
CA SER A 54 26.11 14.56 3.76
C SER A 54 26.29 13.28 4.57
N GLU A 55 26.32 13.39 5.91
CA GLU A 55 26.31 12.25 6.82
C GLU A 55 25.02 11.44 6.67
N LEU A 56 23.87 12.11 6.61
CA LEU A 56 22.58 11.45 6.39
C LEU A 56 22.50 10.76 5.02
N ALA A 57 23.00 11.42 3.97
CA ALA A 57 23.08 10.82 2.65
C ALA A 57 23.96 9.55 2.64
N SER A 58 25.09 9.58 3.35
CA SER A 58 25.97 8.42 3.52
C SER A 58 25.29 7.26 4.26
N ILE A 59 24.55 7.56 5.34
CA ILE A 59 23.79 6.56 6.10
C ILE A 59 22.70 5.93 5.24
N PHE A 60 21.85 6.75 4.62
CA PHE A 60 20.67 6.29 3.89
C PHE A 60 20.96 5.75 2.47
N THR A 61 22.21 5.79 2.01
CA THR A 61 22.68 5.02 0.84
C THR A 61 23.40 3.73 1.21
N GLY A 62 23.73 3.54 2.49
CA GLY A 62 24.47 2.38 2.99
C GLY A 62 25.98 2.48 2.76
N ASN A 63 26.50 3.67 2.44
CA ASN A 63 27.94 3.95 2.49
C ASN A 63 28.49 3.81 3.92
N GLN A 64 27.66 4.19 4.89
CA GLN A 64 27.88 3.94 6.30
C GLN A 64 26.65 3.23 6.87
N LEU A 65 26.87 2.11 7.56
CA LEU A 65 25.79 1.42 8.24
C LEU A 65 25.62 1.98 9.66
N PRO A 66 24.38 2.13 10.14
CA PRO A 66 24.12 2.34 11.55
C PRO A 66 24.69 1.23 12.44
N ASP A 67 25.05 1.57 13.67
CA ASP A 67 25.46 0.59 14.67
C ASP A 67 24.34 -0.44 14.91
N GLY A 68 24.68 -1.73 14.94
CA GLY A 68 23.74 -2.84 15.14
C GLY A 68 22.99 -3.32 13.89
N ALA A 69 23.14 -2.66 12.74
CA ALA A 69 22.57 -3.15 11.49
C ALA A 69 23.21 -4.47 11.06
N GLU A 70 22.39 -5.43 10.64
CA GLU A 70 22.81 -6.75 10.19
C GLU A 70 22.15 -7.09 8.84
N PRO A 71 22.68 -6.55 7.73
CA PRO A 71 21.90 -6.49 6.51
C PRO A 71 21.71 -7.84 5.83
N ILE A 72 20.49 -8.07 5.31
CA ILE A 72 20.08 -9.30 4.63
C ILE A 72 19.20 -8.99 3.41
N ALA A 73 19.13 -9.95 2.50
CA ALA A 73 18.09 -10.04 1.48
C ALA A 73 17.24 -11.27 1.77
N GLN A 74 15.92 -11.10 1.84
CA GLN A 74 15.00 -12.20 2.16
C GLN A 74 14.75 -13.08 0.93
N ALA A 75 14.66 -14.40 1.16
CA ALA A 75 14.17 -15.36 0.18
C ALA A 75 12.63 -15.44 0.26
N TYR A 76 11.96 -15.39 -0.88
CA TYR A 76 10.53 -15.63 -0.98
C TYR A 76 10.17 -16.10 -2.39
N ALA A 77 8.93 -16.53 -2.58
CA ALA A 77 8.36 -16.89 -3.86
C ALA A 77 7.04 -16.13 -4.03
N GLY A 78 6.29 -16.42 -5.06
CA GLY A 78 4.92 -15.91 -5.18
C GLY A 78 4.25 -16.37 -6.45
N HIS A 79 2.92 -16.30 -6.47
CA HIS A 79 2.15 -16.40 -7.68
C HIS A 79 2.06 -15.03 -8.35
N GLN A 80 2.87 -14.84 -9.40
CA GLN A 80 2.80 -13.67 -10.24
C GLN A 80 1.75 -13.89 -11.33
N PHE A 81 0.70 -13.06 -11.34
CA PHE A 81 -0.44 -13.22 -12.26
C PHE A 81 -1.07 -14.63 -12.25
N GLY A 82 -1.01 -15.33 -11.11
CA GLY A 82 -1.53 -16.68 -10.96
C GLY A 82 -0.53 -17.81 -11.26
N HIS A 83 0.73 -17.48 -11.61
CA HIS A 83 1.78 -18.47 -11.85
C HIS A 83 2.86 -18.41 -10.78
N PHE A 84 3.15 -19.56 -10.16
CA PHE A 84 4.19 -19.65 -9.14
C PHE A 84 5.59 -19.39 -9.71
N THR A 85 6.38 -18.58 -9.02
CA THR A 85 7.78 -18.31 -9.35
C THR A 85 8.61 -18.06 -8.08
N MET A 86 9.88 -18.51 -8.09
CA MET A 86 10.82 -18.30 -6.98
C MET A 86 11.47 -16.93 -7.11
N LEU A 87 11.38 -16.09 -6.08
CA LEU A 87 11.75 -14.67 -6.08
C LEU A 87 12.82 -14.39 -5.00
N GLY A 88 12.57 -13.43 -4.13
CA GLY A 88 13.52 -12.90 -3.17
C GLY A 88 13.77 -11.40 -3.38
N ASP A 89 14.38 -10.77 -2.39
CA ASP A 89 14.69 -9.34 -2.40
C ASP A 89 15.75 -9.03 -3.47
N GLY A 90 15.34 -8.86 -4.72
CA GLY A 90 16.26 -8.73 -5.86
C GLY A 90 16.91 -7.35 -6.02
N ARG A 91 16.38 -6.32 -5.36
CA ARG A 91 16.93 -4.96 -5.31
C ARG A 91 16.68 -4.29 -3.98
N ALA A 92 16.44 -5.09 -2.96
CA ALA A 92 16.11 -4.65 -1.63
C ALA A 92 17.05 -5.33 -0.63
N ILE A 93 17.41 -4.60 0.41
CA ILE A 93 18.25 -5.09 1.50
C ILE A 93 17.61 -4.62 2.80
N VAL A 94 17.15 -5.54 3.63
CA VAL A 94 16.72 -5.24 5.00
C VAL A 94 17.98 -4.97 5.81
N LEU A 95 18.16 -3.74 6.29
CA LEU A 95 19.28 -3.38 7.16
C LEU A 95 19.19 -4.04 8.53
N GLY A 96 17.97 -4.20 9.02
CA GLY A 96 17.71 -4.78 10.32
C GLY A 96 16.31 -4.46 10.82
N GLU A 97 16.04 -4.91 12.04
CA GLU A 97 14.77 -4.73 12.74
C GLU A 97 14.93 -3.71 13.86
N HIS A 98 14.41 -2.50 13.66
CA HIS A 98 14.46 -1.42 14.62
C HIS A 98 13.31 -1.52 15.62
N VAL A 99 13.61 -1.38 16.91
CA VAL A 99 12.61 -1.32 17.98
C VAL A 99 12.42 0.13 18.42
N SER A 100 11.24 0.69 18.17
CA SER A 100 10.87 2.05 18.55
C SER A 100 10.72 2.21 20.07
N PRO A 101 10.69 3.45 20.59
CA PRO A 101 10.55 3.70 22.04
C PRO A 101 9.28 3.12 22.68
N ASP A 102 8.22 2.92 21.90
CA ASP A 102 6.97 2.27 22.34
C ASP A 102 7.01 0.73 22.25
N GLY A 103 8.17 0.16 21.92
CA GLY A 103 8.41 -1.29 21.86
C GLY A 103 7.93 -1.98 20.58
N LYS A 104 7.43 -1.22 19.60
CA LYS A 104 7.06 -1.79 18.28
C LYS A 104 8.31 -2.06 17.46
N ARG A 105 8.22 -3.06 16.58
CA ARG A 105 9.31 -3.51 15.73
C ARG A 105 9.02 -3.20 14.27
N PHE A 106 10.01 -2.63 13.59
CA PHE A 106 9.92 -2.27 12.18
C PHE A 106 11.12 -2.79 11.40
N ASP A 107 10.88 -3.32 10.21
CA ASP A 107 11.95 -3.58 9.26
C ASP A 107 12.39 -2.27 8.61
N ILE A 108 13.69 -2.01 8.60
CA ILE A 108 14.30 -0.92 7.86
C ILE A 108 14.90 -1.50 6.59
N GLN A 109 14.33 -1.19 5.42
CA GLN A 109 14.74 -1.78 4.15
C GLN A 109 15.21 -0.71 3.17
N PHE A 110 16.40 -0.91 2.58
CA PHE A 110 16.87 -0.11 1.47
C PHE A 110 16.43 -0.73 0.15
N LYS A 111 15.79 0.06 -0.71
CA LYS A 111 15.43 -0.32 -2.09
C LYS A 111 16.33 0.44 -3.06
N GLY A 112 16.99 -0.28 -3.98
CA GLY A 112 17.94 0.30 -4.94
C GLY A 112 19.40 0.33 -4.47
N SER A 113 19.71 -0.32 -3.34
CA SER A 113 21.03 -0.31 -2.70
C SER A 113 22.03 -1.32 -3.30
N GLY A 114 21.69 -2.04 -4.38
CA GLY A 114 22.61 -2.92 -5.09
C GLY A 114 22.06 -4.32 -5.33
N ARG A 115 22.88 -5.15 -6.01
CA ARG A 115 22.51 -6.53 -6.33
C ARG A 115 22.55 -7.43 -5.11
N THR A 116 21.70 -8.44 -5.14
CA THR A 116 21.60 -9.54 -4.18
C THR A 116 21.63 -10.86 -4.95
N PRO A 117 21.73 -12.02 -4.27
CA PRO A 117 21.57 -13.32 -4.91
C PRO A 117 20.22 -13.50 -5.63
N TYR A 118 19.21 -12.70 -5.29
CA TYR A 118 17.87 -12.75 -5.85
C TYR A 118 17.64 -11.76 -7.01
N SER A 119 18.65 -10.96 -7.39
CA SER A 119 18.51 -9.95 -8.46
C SER A 119 18.20 -10.54 -9.82
N ARG A 120 18.40 -11.85 -10.03
CA ARG A 120 18.36 -12.49 -11.35
C ARG A 120 19.23 -11.67 -12.33
N SER A 121 18.67 -11.25 -13.46
CA SER A 121 19.32 -10.39 -14.47
C SER A 121 19.28 -8.88 -14.15
N GLY A 122 18.66 -8.46 -13.05
CA GLY A 122 18.54 -7.06 -12.65
C GLY A 122 19.83 -6.47 -12.08
N ASP A 123 19.96 -5.15 -12.18
CA ASP A 123 21.10 -4.37 -11.68
C ASP A 123 21.06 -4.06 -10.18
N GLY A 124 19.95 -4.38 -9.49
CA GLY A 124 19.76 -4.11 -8.07
C GLY A 124 19.61 -2.62 -7.73
N ARG A 125 19.46 -1.76 -8.74
CA ARG A 125 19.33 -0.30 -8.59
C ARG A 125 17.88 0.14 -8.85
N ALA A 126 17.56 1.36 -8.45
CA ALA A 126 16.25 1.97 -8.67
C ALA A 126 16.42 3.41 -9.16
N THR A 127 15.48 3.88 -9.97
CA THR A 127 15.48 5.27 -10.44
C THR A 127 14.95 6.22 -9.37
N LEU A 128 15.40 7.47 -9.41
CA LEU A 128 14.88 8.55 -8.58
C LEU A 128 13.36 8.70 -8.73
N TYR A 129 12.87 8.66 -9.97
CA TYR A 129 11.44 8.68 -10.27
C TYR A 129 10.67 7.62 -9.47
N SER A 130 11.13 6.36 -9.47
CA SER A 130 10.44 5.28 -8.76
C SER A 130 10.50 5.44 -7.24
N MET A 131 11.62 5.92 -6.68
CA MET A 131 11.74 6.14 -5.23
C MET A 131 10.90 7.33 -4.75
N LEU A 132 10.83 8.41 -5.54
CA LEU A 132 9.94 9.54 -5.27
C LEU A 132 8.47 9.15 -5.36
N ARG A 133 8.09 8.29 -6.33
CA ARG A 133 6.73 7.74 -6.45
C ARG A 133 6.36 6.98 -5.19
N GLU A 134 7.21 6.04 -4.78
CA GLU A 134 6.96 5.21 -3.60
C GLU A 134 6.86 6.07 -2.32
N TYR A 135 7.74 7.07 -2.17
CA TYR A 135 7.65 8.05 -1.09
C TYR A 135 6.30 8.78 -1.09
N LEU A 136 5.91 9.38 -2.22
CA LEU A 136 4.68 10.16 -2.33
C LEU A 136 3.43 9.32 -2.05
N ILE A 137 3.35 8.12 -2.62
CA ILE A 137 2.21 7.23 -2.44
C ILE A 137 2.14 6.71 -1.01
N SER A 138 3.27 6.28 -0.41
CA SER A 138 3.30 5.82 0.99
C SER A 138 2.79 6.90 1.95
N GLU A 139 3.25 8.15 1.79
CA GLU A 139 2.79 9.28 2.60
C GLU A 139 1.31 9.59 2.34
N ALA A 140 0.86 9.56 1.09
CA ALA A 140 -0.54 9.78 0.76
C ALA A 140 -1.44 8.73 1.42
N LEU A 141 -1.09 7.44 1.36
CA LEU A 141 -1.86 6.37 1.98
C LEU A 141 -1.92 6.50 3.50
N TYR A 142 -0.80 6.83 4.16
CA TYR A 142 -0.78 7.11 5.60
C TYR A 142 -1.79 8.20 5.98
N HIS A 143 -1.75 9.35 5.30
CA HIS A 143 -2.65 10.46 5.59
C HIS A 143 -4.10 10.22 5.14
N LEU A 144 -4.31 9.35 4.15
CA LEU A 144 -5.61 8.81 3.79
C LEU A 144 -6.14 7.78 4.81
N ARG A 145 -5.32 7.42 5.81
CA ARG A 145 -5.59 6.45 6.89
C ARG A 145 -5.67 5.00 6.40
N ILE A 146 -4.87 4.67 5.39
CA ILE A 146 -4.75 3.32 4.83
C ILE A 146 -3.46 2.69 5.36
N PRO A 147 -3.51 1.50 5.98
CA PRO A 147 -2.30 0.81 6.41
C PRO A 147 -1.33 0.60 5.25
N ALA A 148 -0.09 1.07 5.41
CA ALA A 148 0.92 1.09 4.35
C ALA A 148 2.32 1.11 4.97
N SER A 149 3.30 0.52 4.27
CA SER A 149 4.71 0.81 4.55
C SER A 149 5.00 2.30 4.35
N GLY A 150 5.85 2.87 5.19
CA GLY A 150 6.30 4.26 5.13
C GLY A 150 7.66 4.41 4.43
N SER A 151 7.99 5.66 4.12
CA SER A 151 9.26 6.04 3.48
C SER A 151 10.01 7.05 4.35
N LEU A 152 11.11 6.63 4.96
CA LEU A 152 11.91 7.47 5.86
C LEU A 152 12.81 8.44 5.08
N ALA A 153 13.45 7.99 4.00
CA ALA A 153 14.38 8.81 3.25
C ALA A 153 14.46 8.42 1.76
N VAL A 154 14.76 9.41 0.91
CA VAL A 154 15.16 9.21 -0.48
C VAL A 154 16.51 9.88 -0.68
N VAL A 155 17.48 9.14 -1.19
CA VAL A 155 18.83 9.63 -1.46
C VAL A 155 19.21 9.32 -2.89
N GLU A 156 19.64 10.32 -3.64
CA GLU A 156 20.26 10.12 -4.95
C GLU A 156 21.66 9.53 -4.79
N THR A 157 22.03 8.65 -5.71
CA THR A 157 23.31 7.92 -5.66
C THR A 157 24.43 8.61 -6.44
N GLY A 158 24.07 9.54 -7.33
CA GLY A 158 24.96 10.09 -8.36
C GLY A 158 25.37 9.09 -9.44
N LEU A 159 24.76 7.90 -9.48
CA LEU A 159 24.98 6.87 -10.50
C LEU A 159 23.80 6.82 -11.47
N PRO A 160 24.03 6.64 -12.78
CA PRO A 160 22.96 6.43 -13.74
C PRO A 160 22.36 5.03 -13.60
N VAL A 161 21.06 4.93 -13.89
CA VAL A 161 20.31 3.67 -13.99
C VAL A 161 19.77 3.57 -15.41
N TYR A 162 20.08 2.46 -16.08
CA TYR A 162 19.76 2.24 -17.48
C TYR A 162 18.45 1.44 -17.61
N ARG A 163 17.45 2.04 -18.24
CA ARG A 163 16.20 1.39 -18.66
C ARG A 163 16.00 1.65 -20.14
N GLU A 164 14.76 1.83 -20.61
CA GLU A 164 14.51 2.35 -21.97
C GLU A 164 15.20 3.70 -22.20
N SER A 165 15.38 4.49 -21.14
CA SER A 165 16.23 5.69 -21.11
C SER A 165 17.14 5.71 -19.88
N VAL A 166 18.07 6.66 -19.82
CA VAL A 166 19.00 6.82 -18.69
C VAL A 166 18.36 7.72 -17.65
N HIS A 167 18.29 7.25 -16.41
CA HIS A 167 17.70 7.98 -15.29
C HIS A 167 18.69 8.14 -14.13
N PRO A 168 18.55 9.18 -13.29
CA PRO A 168 19.26 9.27 -12.02
C PRO A 168 18.89 8.09 -11.11
N GLY A 169 19.88 7.45 -10.49
CA GLY A 169 19.67 6.38 -9.52
C GLY A 169 19.46 6.90 -8.10
N ALA A 170 18.56 6.24 -7.35
CA ALA A 170 18.27 6.58 -5.96
C ALA A 170 18.09 5.35 -5.08
N VAL A 171 18.20 5.56 -3.77
CA VAL A 171 17.87 4.61 -2.72
C VAL A 171 16.71 5.14 -1.90
N LEU A 172 15.69 4.31 -1.67
CA LEU A 172 14.61 4.57 -0.72
C LEU A 172 14.89 3.80 0.57
N THR A 173 14.76 4.47 1.72
CA THR A 173 14.66 3.82 3.03
C THR A 173 13.20 3.59 3.37
N ARG A 174 12.72 2.36 3.17
CA ARG A 174 11.38 1.91 3.50
C ARG A 174 11.32 1.44 4.96
N VAL A 175 10.18 1.70 5.60
CA VAL A 175 9.86 1.27 6.96
C VAL A 175 8.54 0.52 6.93
N ALA A 176 8.51 -0.71 7.44
CA ALA A 176 7.29 -1.52 7.50
C ALA A 176 7.24 -2.30 8.81
N SER A 177 6.06 -2.72 9.26
CA SER A 177 5.95 -3.62 10.41
C SER A 177 6.70 -4.93 10.14
N SER A 178 6.64 -5.44 8.91
CA SER A 178 7.56 -6.44 8.37
C SER A 178 7.47 -6.54 6.85
N HIS A 179 8.48 -7.16 6.23
CA HIS A 179 8.46 -7.59 4.83
C HIS A 179 8.12 -9.08 4.67
N ILE A 180 7.49 -9.68 5.69
CA ILE A 180 6.95 -11.04 5.58
C ILE A 180 5.71 -10.99 4.69
N ARG A 181 5.67 -11.83 3.66
CA ARG A 181 4.61 -11.88 2.66
C ARG A 181 3.92 -13.24 2.66
N ILE A 182 2.75 -13.34 2.04
CA ILE A 182 2.18 -14.65 1.67
C ILE A 182 3.22 -15.44 0.85
N GLY A 183 3.92 -14.77 -0.06
CA GLY A 183 5.04 -15.33 -0.82
C GLY A 183 6.19 -15.95 0.00
N THR A 184 6.42 -15.46 1.23
CA THR A 184 7.43 -16.05 2.13
C THR A 184 6.95 -17.41 2.68
N PHE A 185 5.67 -17.52 3.02
CA PHE A 185 5.05 -18.79 3.41
C PHE A 185 5.01 -19.79 2.26
N GLU A 186 4.72 -19.33 1.04
CA GLU A 186 4.75 -20.19 -0.15
C GLU A 186 6.15 -20.75 -0.41
N TYR A 187 7.18 -19.93 -0.28
CA TYR A 187 8.57 -20.38 -0.39
C TYR A 187 8.88 -21.46 0.64
N ALA A 188 8.55 -21.22 1.91
CA ALA A 188 8.76 -22.18 2.98
C ALA A 188 8.03 -23.51 2.72
N ALA A 189 6.75 -23.43 2.35
CA ALA A 189 5.90 -24.58 2.05
C ALA A 189 6.45 -25.43 0.90
N ARG A 190 7.06 -24.79 -0.11
CA ARG A 190 7.53 -25.45 -1.33
C ARG A 190 8.94 -26.03 -1.21
N PHE A 191 9.84 -25.36 -0.51
CA PHE A 191 11.28 -25.64 -0.57
C PHE A 191 11.90 -26.07 0.76
N LEU A 192 11.25 -25.82 1.90
CA LEU A 192 11.82 -26.06 3.22
C LEU A 192 11.13 -27.25 3.92
N SER A 193 11.80 -27.80 4.94
CA SER A 193 11.26 -28.91 5.73
C SER A 193 10.11 -28.46 6.65
N ARG A 194 9.33 -29.42 7.17
CA ARG A 194 8.21 -29.12 8.08
C ARG A 194 8.68 -28.38 9.32
N GLU A 195 9.86 -28.72 9.84
CA GLU A 195 10.45 -28.10 11.03
C GLU A 195 10.75 -26.62 10.79
N LYS A 196 11.35 -26.28 9.63
CA LYS A 196 11.64 -24.88 9.25
C LYS A 196 10.37 -24.08 8.97
N GLN A 197 9.33 -24.73 8.43
CA GLN A 197 8.02 -24.11 8.26
C GLN A 197 7.37 -23.80 9.62
N HIS A 198 7.47 -24.71 10.59
CA HIS A 198 6.99 -24.50 11.96
C HIS A 198 7.76 -23.38 12.66
N GLU A 199 9.09 -23.38 12.58
CA GLU A 199 9.95 -22.31 13.10
C GLU A 199 9.52 -20.94 12.56
N PHE A 200 9.24 -20.85 11.26
CA PHE A 200 8.79 -19.62 10.63
C PHE A 200 7.38 -19.19 11.04
N LEU A 201 6.48 -20.16 11.24
CA LEU A 201 5.14 -19.92 11.78
C LEU A 201 5.25 -19.33 13.20
N ASP A 202 6.00 -19.97 14.09
CA ASP A 202 6.21 -19.50 15.48
C ASP A 202 6.81 -18.09 15.50
N TYR A 203 7.81 -17.85 14.66
CA TYR A 203 8.41 -16.53 14.49
C TYR A 203 7.40 -15.47 14.08
N THR A 204 6.57 -15.78 13.08
CA THR A 204 5.54 -14.87 12.56
C THR A 204 4.49 -14.55 13.63
N ILE A 205 4.07 -15.55 14.41
CA ILE A 205 3.12 -15.39 15.51
C ILE A 205 3.71 -14.51 16.61
N ALA A 206 4.90 -14.84 17.11
CA ALA A 206 5.56 -14.05 18.15
C ALA A 206 5.78 -12.59 17.73
N ARG A 207 6.05 -12.36 16.43
CA ARG A 207 6.29 -11.03 15.89
C ARG A 207 5.02 -10.18 15.75
N HIS A 208 3.95 -10.74 15.20
CA HIS A 208 2.79 -9.95 14.76
C HIS A 208 1.50 -10.20 15.55
N TYR A 209 1.37 -11.39 16.12
CA TYR A 209 0.12 -11.91 16.63
C TYR A 209 0.36 -12.72 17.90
N ALA A 210 1.16 -12.18 18.82
CA ALA A 210 1.57 -12.87 20.05
C ALA A 210 0.36 -13.28 20.91
N ASP A 211 -0.76 -12.58 20.78
CA ASP A 211 -2.03 -12.91 21.41
C ASP A 211 -2.65 -14.23 20.92
N LEU A 212 -2.20 -14.78 19.79
CA LEU A 212 -2.61 -16.09 19.28
C LEU A 212 -1.86 -17.26 19.93
N GLY A 213 -0.80 -17.02 20.72
CA GLY A 213 -0.02 -18.08 21.36
C GLY A 213 -0.84 -18.97 22.32
N GLU A 214 -2.00 -18.50 22.76
CA GLU A 214 -2.94 -19.22 23.63
C GLU A 214 -4.12 -19.84 22.86
N ALA A 215 -4.17 -19.70 21.53
CA ALA A 215 -5.26 -20.23 20.72
C ALA A 215 -5.16 -21.76 20.56
N ASP A 216 -6.31 -22.43 20.55
CA ASP A 216 -6.40 -23.89 20.33
C ASP A 216 -5.78 -24.32 18.99
N ASN A 217 -5.83 -23.44 17.98
CA ASN A 217 -5.24 -23.67 16.66
C ASN A 217 -4.58 -22.39 16.14
N ILE A 218 -3.27 -22.30 16.33
CA ILE A 218 -2.46 -21.12 16.01
C ILE A 218 -2.46 -20.83 14.50
N ALA A 219 -2.33 -21.85 13.65
CA ALA A 219 -2.28 -21.69 12.19
C ALA A 219 -3.62 -21.18 11.62
N LEU A 220 -4.74 -21.74 12.09
CA LEU A 220 -6.07 -21.26 11.72
C LEU A 220 -6.34 -19.85 12.27
N GLY A 221 -5.88 -19.56 13.49
CA GLY A 221 -5.94 -18.22 14.08
C GLY A 221 -5.18 -17.18 13.25
N LEU A 222 -4.00 -17.54 12.75
CA LEU A 222 -3.21 -16.69 11.85
C LEU A 222 -3.95 -16.41 10.55
N LEU A 223 -4.50 -17.45 9.90
CA LEU A 223 -5.29 -17.30 8.68
C LEU A 223 -6.45 -16.32 8.87
N LYS A 224 -7.23 -16.47 9.95
CA LYS A 224 -8.34 -15.58 10.29
C LYS A 224 -7.88 -14.13 10.49
N ARG A 225 -6.79 -13.93 11.24
CA ARG A 225 -6.26 -12.59 11.53
C ARG A 225 -5.74 -11.89 10.27
N VAL A 226 -5.05 -12.61 9.40
CA VAL A 226 -4.55 -12.09 8.11
C VAL A 226 -5.73 -11.80 7.17
N ALA A 227 -6.76 -12.66 7.14
CA ALA A 227 -7.98 -12.41 6.37
C ALA A 227 -8.71 -11.15 6.84
N ASP A 228 -8.86 -10.94 8.15
CA ASP A 228 -9.47 -9.74 8.73
C ASP A 228 -8.72 -8.47 8.37
N LYS A 229 -7.38 -8.51 8.44
CA LYS A 229 -6.52 -7.38 8.08
C LYS A 229 -6.67 -7.02 6.61
N HIS A 230 -6.62 -8.01 5.72
CA HIS A 230 -6.74 -7.78 4.28
C HIS A 230 -8.16 -7.40 3.84
N LEU A 231 -9.20 -7.88 4.54
CA LEU A 231 -10.57 -7.41 4.33
C LEU A 231 -10.68 -5.91 4.60
N ASN A 232 -10.18 -5.45 5.75
CA ASN A 232 -10.18 -4.03 6.08
C ASN A 232 -9.34 -3.23 5.08
N LEU A 233 -8.17 -3.74 4.71
CA LEU A 233 -7.26 -3.07 3.78
C LEU A 233 -7.87 -2.87 2.39
N VAL A 234 -8.48 -3.93 1.83
CA VAL A 234 -9.10 -3.83 0.49
C VAL A 234 -10.31 -2.91 0.52
N ILE A 235 -11.10 -2.88 1.61
CA ILE A 235 -12.20 -1.92 1.76
C ILE A 235 -11.68 -0.47 1.73
N GLU A 236 -10.56 -0.19 2.39
CA GLU A 236 -9.93 1.12 2.38
C GLU A 236 -9.36 1.51 1.00
N TRP A 237 -8.78 0.57 0.26
CA TRP A 237 -8.39 0.81 -1.14
C TRP A 237 -9.60 1.18 -2.00
N MET A 238 -10.66 0.38 -1.87
CA MET A 238 -11.88 0.56 -2.63
C MET A 238 -12.57 1.89 -2.29
N ARG A 239 -12.52 2.35 -1.03
CA ARG A 239 -13.10 3.62 -0.55
C ARG A 239 -12.61 4.85 -1.28
N ILE A 240 -11.34 4.87 -1.69
CA ILE A 240 -10.70 6.03 -2.31
C ILE A 240 -10.27 5.78 -3.76
N GLY A 241 -10.71 4.66 -4.35
CA GLY A 241 -10.43 4.36 -5.75
C GLY A 241 -8.99 3.93 -6.00
N PHE A 242 -8.27 3.42 -4.99
CA PHE A 242 -6.90 2.94 -5.16
C PHE A 242 -6.88 1.60 -5.87
N ILE A 243 -6.00 1.52 -6.88
CA ILE A 243 -5.71 0.33 -7.65
C ILE A 243 -4.24 0.00 -7.43
N HIS A 244 -3.95 -1.09 -6.73
CA HIS A 244 -2.58 -1.51 -6.43
C HIS A 244 -1.82 -1.92 -7.71
N GLY A 245 -2.52 -2.51 -8.68
CA GLY A 245 -2.00 -2.80 -10.03
C GLY A 245 -1.15 -4.08 -10.17
N VAL A 246 -0.61 -4.62 -9.08
CA VAL A 246 0.12 -5.92 -9.05
C VAL A 246 -0.11 -6.60 -7.70
N LEU A 247 -1.30 -7.17 -7.50
CA LEU A 247 -1.65 -7.91 -6.27
C LEU A 247 -1.23 -9.39 -6.36
N ASN A 248 0.05 -9.62 -6.65
CA ASN A 248 0.65 -10.94 -6.52
C ASN A 248 0.78 -11.31 -5.03
N THR A 249 0.92 -12.60 -4.73
CA THR A 249 1.06 -13.05 -3.34
C THR A 249 2.37 -12.60 -2.68
N ASP A 250 3.42 -12.29 -3.46
CA ASP A 250 4.65 -11.66 -2.96
C ASP A 250 4.48 -10.17 -2.57
N ASN A 251 3.37 -9.54 -2.96
CA ASN A 251 3.03 -8.17 -2.56
C ASN A 251 1.95 -8.12 -1.45
N MET A 252 1.55 -9.29 -0.93
CA MET A 252 0.58 -9.39 0.17
C MET A 252 1.31 -9.56 1.50
N SER A 253 1.44 -8.47 2.27
CA SER A 253 2.10 -8.51 3.58
C SER A 253 1.28 -9.32 4.59
N ILE A 254 1.96 -10.02 5.50
CA ILE A 254 1.29 -10.71 6.62
C ILE A 254 0.84 -9.71 7.70
N SER A 255 1.45 -8.52 7.78
CA SER A 255 1.05 -7.45 8.70
C SER A 255 -0.26 -6.75 8.31
N GLY A 256 -0.71 -6.90 7.05
CA GLY A 256 -1.89 -6.21 6.54
C GLY A 256 -1.63 -4.75 6.15
N GLU A 257 -0.42 -4.46 5.71
CA GLU A 257 0.02 -3.17 5.18
C GLU A 257 0.11 -3.22 3.64
N SER A 258 -0.27 -2.12 2.98
CA SER A 258 0.04 -1.91 1.57
C SER A 258 1.56 -1.76 1.38
N ILE A 259 2.16 -2.51 0.46
CA ILE A 259 3.60 -2.49 0.20
C ILE A 259 3.87 -2.45 -1.31
N ASP A 260 5.09 -2.10 -1.71
CA ASP A 260 5.57 -2.12 -3.10
C ASP A 260 4.72 -1.30 -4.09
N PHE A 261 4.77 0.03 -3.91
CA PHE A 261 4.06 1.02 -4.74
C PHE A 261 4.71 1.25 -6.12
N GLY A 262 4.76 0.19 -6.94
CA GLY A 262 5.17 0.28 -8.34
C GLY A 262 4.06 0.87 -9.22
N PRO A 263 3.33 0.06 -9.99
CA PRO A 263 2.30 0.52 -10.93
C PRO A 263 0.94 0.74 -10.24
N CYS A 264 0.95 1.37 -9.06
CA CYS A 264 -0.28 1.74 -8.37
C CYS A 264 -0.86 3.05 -8.92
N SER A 265 -2.16 3.23 -8.76
CA SER A 265 -2.91 4.31 -9.39
C SER A 265 -4.22 4.59 -8.68
N PHE A 266 -4.83 5.73 -9.00
CA PHE A 266 -6.11 6.15 -8.42
C PHE A 266 -7.11 6.35 -9.56
N MET A 267 -8.32 5.84 -9.37
CA MET A 267 -9.41 5.98 -10.33
C MET A 267 -9.90 7.42 -10.36
N ASN A 268 -9.88 8.05 -11.54
CA ASN A 268 -10.61 9.29 -11.76
C ASN A 268 -12.06 8.97 -12.13
N ALA A 269 -12.39 8.73 -13.40
CA ALA A 269 -13.73 8.34 -13.82
C ALA A 269 -14.10 6.95 -13.27
N PHE A 270 -15.30 6.82 -12.67
CA PHE A 270 -15.72 5.54 -12.10
C PHE A 270 -15.97 4.51 -13.19
N ASN A 271 -15.12 3.50 -13.25
CA ASN A 271 -15.29 2.33 -14.06
C ASN A 271 -14.79 1.09 -13.30
N PRO A 272 -15.65 0.11 -12.99
CA PRO A 272 -15.25 -1.10 -12.28
C PRO A 272 -14.06 -1.85 -12.92
N SER A 273 -13.94 -1.79 -14.25
CA SER A 273 -12.89 -2.45 -15.03
C SER A 273 -11.62 -1.60 -15.21
N THR A 274 -11.43 -0.55 -14.41
CA THR A 274 -10.24 0.31 -14.47
C THR A 274 -9.00 -0.45 -14.02
N ALA A 275 -7.96 -0.41 -14.86
CA ALA A 275 -6.62 -0.91 -14.57
C ALA A 275 -5.61 -0.09 -15.38
N PHE A 276 -4.51 0.33 -14.76
CA PHE A 276 -3.50 1.18 -15.40
C PHE A 276 -2.11 0.53 -15.48
N SER A 277 -1.91 -0.60 -14.81
CA SER A 277 -0.62 -1.31 -14.80
C SER A 277 -0.27 -1.81 -16.20
N SER A 278 0.91 -1.44 -16.71
CA SER A 278 1.36 -1.81 -18.06
C SER A 278 1.56 -3.31 -18.24
N VAL A 279 1.79 -4.03 -17.15
CA VAL A 279 1.98 -5.48 -17.11
C VAL A 279 0.67 -6.25 -16.89
N ASP A 280 -0.43 -5.58 -16.53
CA ASP A 280 -1.74 -6.22 -16.32
C ASP A 280 -2.62 -6.17 -17.58
N ILE A 281 -2.16 -6.86 -18.64
CA ILE A 281 -2.81 -6.89 -19.95
C ILE A 281 -4.25 -7.43 -19.86
N ASN A 282 -4.48 -8.42 -18.98
CA ASN A 282 -5.76 -9.09 -18.82
C ASN A 282 -6.64 -8.44 -17.73
N LYS A 283 -6.23 -7.30 -17.16
CA LYS A 283 -6.96 -6.59 -16.12
C LYS A 283 -7.27 -7.46 -14.89
N ARG A 284 -6.39 -8.41 -14.57
CA ARG A 284 -6.50 -9.31 -13.40
C ARG A 284 -6.62 -8.50 -12.12
N TYR A 285 -5.94 -7.37 -12.03
CA TYR A 285 -5.88 -6.50 -10.86
C TYR A 285 -6.68 -5.20 -11.04
N ALA A 286 -7.68 -5.20 -11.92
CA ALA A 286 -8.62 -4.08 -12.04
C ALA A 286 -9.34 -3.78 -10.71
N PHE A 287 -9.83 -2.55 -10.59
CA PHE A 287 -10.49 -2.03 -9.39
C PHE A 287 -11.50 -3.03 -8.77
N SER A 288 -12.49 -3.51 -9.54
CA SER A 288 -13.49 -4.45 -9.03
C SER A 288 -12.98 -5.85 -8.75
N ASN A 289 -11.82 -6.22 -9.29
CA ASN A 289 -11.23 -7.55 -9.11
C ASN A 289 -10.38 -7.65 -7.84
N GLN A 290 -9.94 -6.52 -7.26
CA GLN A 290 -9.07 -6.53 -6.07
C GLN A 290 -9.62 -7.38 -4.91
N PRO A 291 -10.91 -7.31 -4.53
CA PRO A 291 -11.45 -8.14 -3.44
C PRO A 291 -11.37 -9.64 -3.73
N GLY A 292 -11.74 -10.05 -4.95
CA GLY A 292 -11.65 -11.46 -5.37
C GLY A 292 -10.20 -11.94 -5.46
N ILE A 293 -9.27 -11.07 -5.87
CA ILE A 293 -7.84 -11.39 -5.87
C ILE A 293 -7.29 -11.51 -4.45
N VAL A 294 -7.71 -10.65 -3.52
CA VAL A 294 -7.34 -10.76 -2.11
C VAL A 294 -7.83 -12.09 -1.54
N GLN A 295 -9.09 -12.47 -1.79
CA GLN A 295 -9.63 -13.77 -1.42
C GLN A 295 -8.82 -14.93 -2.02
N TRP A 296 -8.46 -14.84 -3.31
CA TRP A 296 -7.64 -15.84 -3.97
C TRP A 296 -6.24 -15.95 -3.34
N ASN A 297 -5.59 -14.83 -3.03
CA ASN A 297 -4.30 -14.79 -2.35
C ASN A 297 -4.38 -15.40 -0.94
N LEU A 298 -5.48 -15.16 -0.21
CA LEU A 298 -5.74 -15.78 1.09
C LEU A 298 -5.95 -17.29 0.98
N ALA A 299 -6.57 -17.78 -0.10
CA ALA A 299 -6.68 -19.22 -0.37
C ALA A 299 -5.32 -19.86 -0.61
N ILE A 300 -4.42 -19.19 -1.34
CA ILE A 300 -3.03 -19.63 -1.49
C ILE A 300 -2.33 -19.68 -0.13
N PHE A 301 -2.49 -18.64 0.69
CA PHE A 301 -1.93 -18.60 2.04
C PHE A 301 -2.45 -19.75 2.91
N ALA A 302 -3.76 -20.00 2.91
CA ALA A 302 -4.37 -21.12 3.61
C ALA A 302 -3.75 -22.47 3.21
N GLY A 303 -3.49 -22.67 1.93
CA GLY A 303 -2.80 -23.86 1.41
C GLY A 303 -1.42 -24.11 2.03
N THR A 304 -0.70 -23.04 2.42
CA THR A 304 0.60 -23.16 3.09
C THR A 304 0.50 -23.59 4.55
N LEU A 305 -0.69 -23.45 5.16
CA LEU A 305 -0.92 -23.66 6.59
C LEU A 305 -1.61 -24.99 6.91
N LEU A 306 -2.19 -25.69 5.92
CA LEU A 306 -3.07 -26.87 6.14
C LEU A 306 -2.47 -27.91 7.10
N ARG A 307 -1.20 -28.28 6.90
CA ARG A 307 -0.48 -29.27 7.73
C ARG A 307 -0.21 -28.86 9.19
N PHE A 308 -0.50 -27.61 9.52
CA PHE A 308 -0.39 -27.02 10.86
C PHE A 308 -1.78 -26.70 11.44
N ILE A 309 -2.84 -26.85 10.65
CA ILE A 309 -4.22 -26.70 11.09
C ILE A 309 -4.72 -28.03 11.65
N ASP A 310 -4.56 -29.12 10.91
CA ASP A 310 -4.91 -30.48 11.35
C ASP A 310 -3.97 -31.49 10.66
N ASP A 311 -3.75 -32.64 11.29
CA ASP A 311 -2.99 -33.74 10.66
C ASP A 311 -3.85 -34.45 9.58
N ASP A 312 -5.18 -34.36 9.68
CA ASP A 312 -6.12 -34.75 8.65
C ASP A 312 -6.31 -33.61 7.64
N GLU A 313 -5.74 -33.79 6.44
CA GLU A 313 -5.72 -32.77 5.40
C GLU A 313 -7.14 -32.34 4.96
N GLU A 314 -8.12 -33.24 4.96
CA GLU A 314 -9.48 -32.90 4.54
C GLU A 314 -10.19 -32.03 5.58
N LYS A 315 -9.99 -32.32 6.88
CA LYS A 315 -10.48 -31.44 7.96
C LYS A 315 -9.80 -30.07 7.93
N ALA A 316 -8.47 -30.05 7.73
CA ALA A 316 -7.73 -28.80 7.62
C ALA A 316 -8.25 -27.94 6.45
N ARG A 317 -8.55 -28.57 5.31
CA ARG A 317 -9.12 -27.90 4.13
C ARG A 317 -10.52 -27.37 4.41
N GLU A 318 -11.38 -28.15 5.05
CA GLU A 318 -12.74 -27.75 5.39
C GLU A 318 -12.75 -26.48 6.24
N VAL A 319 -12.06 -26.46 7.38
CA VAL A 319 -12.04 -25.29 8.27
C VAL A 319 -11.31 -24.09 7.68
N ALA A 320 -10.30 -24.30 6.83
CA ALA A 320 -9.63 -23.21 6.13
C ALA A 320 -10.55 -22.61 5.05
N GLN A 321 -11.28 -23.44 4.31
CA GLN A 321 -12.21 -23.02 3.28
C GLN A 321 -13.36 -22.19 3.85
N GLU A 322 -13.85 -22.50 5.06
CA GLU A 322 -14.84 -21.68 5.75
C GLU A 322 -14.37 -20.22 5.89
N VAL A 323 -13.12 -19.99 6.28
CA VAL A 323 -12.54 -18.63 6.41
C VAL A 323 -12.53 -17.91 5.06
N ILE A 324 -12.18 -18.63 3.98
CA ILE A 324 -12.14 -18.06 2.63
C ILE A 324 -13.55 -17.73 2.11
N ILE A 325 -14.55 -18.58 2.39
CA ILE A 325 -15.95 -18.34 2.01
C ILE A 325 -16.53 -17.16 2.80
N GLU A 326 -16.25 -17.08 4.09
CA GLU A 326 -16.74 -16.00 4.96
C GLU A 326 -16.26 -14.62 4.48
N PHE A 327 -15.03 -14.54 3.95
CA PHE A 327 -14.45 -13.30 3.41
C PHE A 327 -15.36 -12.61 2.39
N GLU A 328 -15.95 -13.35 1.45
CA GLU A 328 -16.81 -12.78 0.41
C GLU A 328 -18.07 -12.13 1.00
N SER A 329 -18.76 -12.87 1.86
CA SER A 329 -19.99 -12.38 2.51
C SER A 329 -19.72 -11.16 3.39
N ARG A 330 -18.58 -11.15 4.09
CA ARG A 330 -18.14 -10.01 4.90
C ARG A 330 -17.75 -8.82 4.05
N PHE A 331 -17.04 -9.03 2.94
CA PHE A 331 -16.70 -7.97 2.01
C PHE A 331 -17.94 -7.28 1.47
N GLU A 332 -18.98 -8.02 1.06
CA GLU A 332 -20.22 -7.41 0.57
C GLU A 332 -20.85 -6.48 1.63
N GLY A 333 -20.97 -6.96 2.88
CA GLY A 333 -21.50 -6.17 3.99
C GLY A 333 -20.67 -4.90 4.25
N GLU A 334 -19.35 -5.05 4.28
CA GLU A 334 -18.41 -3.96 4.52
C GLU A 334 -18.36 -2.95 3.38
N TRP A 335 -18.50 -3.39 2.12
CA TRP A 335 -18.60 -2.53 0.95
C TRP A 335 -19.80 -1.59 1.04
N TYR A 336 -20.98 -2.12 1.35
CA TYR A 336 -22.18 -1.31 1.54
C TYR A 336 -22.09 -0.39 2.76
N ARG A 337 -21.47 -0.85 3.86
CA ARG A 337 -21.22 -0.02 5.04
C ARG A 337 -20.29 1.14 4.70
N MET A 338 -19.19 0.87 4.00
CA MET A 338 -18.23 1.87 3.53
C MET A 338 -18.88 2.89 2.59
N MET A 339 -19.62 2.44 1.57
CA MET A 339 -20.33 3.32 0.65
C MET A 339 -21.42 4.14 1.36
N GLY A 340 -22.12 3.55 2.33
CA GLY A 340 -23.09 4.26 3.16
C GLY A 340 -22.44 5.37 4.00
N ASN A 341 -21.26 5.13 4.57
CA ASN A 341 -20.47 6.14 5.27
C ASN A 341 -20.05 7.28 4.32
N LYS A 342 -19.63 6.97 3.08
CA LYS A 342 -19.33 7.97 2.05
C LYS A 342 -20.54 8.83 1.67
N LEU A 343 -21.75 8.35 1.91
CA LEU A 343 -23.02 9.06 1.69
C LEU A 343 -23.63 9.64 2.98
N GLY A 344 -22.96 9.50 4.12
CA GLY A 344 -23.41 10.05 5.40
C GLY A 344 -24.51 9.27 6.12
N PHE A 345 -24.86 8.06 5.66
CA PHE A 345 -25.87 7.23 6.32
C PHE A 345 -25.39 6.78 7.71
N ASN A 346 -26.32 6.67 8.67
CA ASN A 346 -26.04 6.08 10.01
C ASN A 346 -26.20 4.55 10.04
N LYS A 347 -26.88 3.99 9.04
CA LYS A 347 -27.10 2.55 8.84
C LYS A 347 -27.26 2.29 7.35
N THR A 348 -26.94 1.08 6.91
CA THR A 348 -27.11 0.68 5.51
C THR A 348 -28.11 -0.47 5.41
N GLY A 349 -29.39 -0.14 5.28
CA GLY A 349 -30.47 -1.10 5.04
C GLY A 349 -30.82 -1.20 3.55
N LYS A 350 -31.97 -1.80 3.24
CA LYS A 350 -32.41 -2.04 1.87
C LYS A 350 -32.50 -0.74 1.03
N GLN A 351 -33.10 0.31 1.59
CA GLN A 351 -33.29 1.58 0.89
C GLN A 351 -31.95 2.28 0.61
N GLU A 352 -31.02 2.26 1.57
CA GLU A 352 -29.69 2.84 1.38
C GLU A 352 -28.88 2.06 0.34
N LYS A 353 -28.96 0.72 0.34
CA LYS A 353 -28.31 -0.12 -0.69
C LYS A 353 -28.84 0.17 -2.09
N GLU A 354 -30.16 0.31 -2.25
CA GLU A 354 -30.77 0.67 -3.53
C GLU A 354 -30.24 2.03 -4.04
N LEU A 355 -30.15 3.02 -3.14
CA LEU A 355 -29.65 4.35 -3.48
C LEU A 355 -28.15 4.35 -3.84
N ILE A 356 -27.33 3.57 -3.13
CA ILE A 356 -25.91 3.33 -3.45
C ILE A 356 -25.79 2.73 -4.87
N ASN A 357 -26.58 1.71 -5.19
CA ASN A 357 -26.52 1.04 -6.48
C ASN A 357 -26.98 1.95 -7.63
N LYS A 358 -28.00 2.79 -7.41
CA LYS A 358 -28.40 3.82 -8.37
C LYS A 358 -27.26 4.81 -8.65
N LEU A 359 -26.56 5.27 -7.60
CA LEU A 359 -25.42 6.19 -7.75
C LEU A 359 -24.30 5.55 -8.56
N LEU A 360 -23.85 4.36 -8.17
CA LEU A 360 -22.76 3.65 -8.86
C LEU A 360 -23.09 3.40 -10.34
N SER A 361 -24.35 3.01 -10.62
CA SER A 361 -24.82 2.81 -11.99
C SER A 361 -24.82 4.11 -12.80
N TRP A 362 -25.20 5.23 -12.18
CA TRP A 362 -25.12 6.55 -12.81
C TRP A 362 -23.67 6.97 -13.05
N MET A 363 -22.80 6.83 -12.05
CA MET A 363 -21.38 7.18 -12.16
C MET A 363 -20.71 6.42 -13.31
N GLN A 364 -21.02 5.13 -13.46
CA GLN A 364 -20.47 4.31 -14.55
C GLN A 364 -20.94 4.77 -15.93
N ARG A 365 -22.24 5.08 -16.09
CA ARG A 365 -22.80 5.52 -17.39
C ARG A 365 -22.36 6.93 -17.79
N SER A 366 -22.17 7.80 -16.81
CA SER A 366 -21.81 9.22 -17.02
C SER A 366 -20.30 9.46 -16.95
N GLU A 367 -19.51 8.42 -16.66
CA GLU A 367 -18.06 8.50 -16.42
C GLU A 367 -17.72 9.54 -15.34
N ALA A 368 -18.57 9.64 -14.32
CA ALA A 368 -18.39 10.62 -13.25
C ALA A 368 -17.11 10.33 -12.45
N ASP A 369 -16.38 11.39 -12.10
CA ASP A 369 -15.18 11.27 -11.27
C ASP A 369 -15.52 10.71 -9.89
N TYR A 370 -14.84 9.63 -9.49
CA TYR A 370 -15.14 8.87 -8.29
C TYR A 370 -15.03 9.71 -7.04
N THR A 371 -13.94 10.46 -6.89
CA THR A 371 -13.69 11.28 -5.68
C THR A 371 -14.61 12.51 -5.67
N ASN A 372 -14.66 13.26 -6.77
CA ASN A 372 -15.42 14.50 -6.87
C ASN A 372 -16.93 14.27 -6.71
N THR A 373 -17.46 13.13 -7.16
CA THR A 373 -18.89 12.80 -6.96
C THR A 373 -19.29 12.90 -5.49
N PHE A 374 -18.50 12.33 -4.57
CA PHE A 374 -18.83 12.39 -3.13
C PHE A 374 -18.64 13.78 -2.53
N LEU A 375 -17.69 14.57 -3.06
CA LEU A 375 -17.49 15.96 -2.65
C LEU A 375 -18.66 16.86 -3.06
N ILE A 376 -19.25 16.60 -4.23
CA ILE A 376 -20.34 17.40 -4.79
C ILE A 376 -21.68 17.04 -4.13
N ILE A 377 -21.87 15.78 -3.73
CA ILE A 377 -23.01 15.39 -2.90
C ILE A 377 -22.99 16.17 -1.58
N TYR A 378 -21.79 16.36 -1.01
CA TYR A 378 -21.56 17.12 0.24
C TYR A 378 -21.74 18.64 0.05
N ASP A 379 -21.16 19.23 -1.00
CA ASP A 379 -21.22 20.66 -1.28
C ASP A 379 -21.44 20.90 -2.79
N PRO A 380 -22.71 20.94 -3.25
CA PRO A 380 -23.03 21.07 -4.67
C PRO A 380 -22.73 22.47 -5.23
N VAL A 381 -22.32 23.44 -4.41
CA VAL A 381 -21.92 24.77 -4.87
C VAL A 381 -20.47 24.78 -5.35
N LYS A 382 -19.62 23.90 -4.80
CA LYS A 382 -18.19 23.79 -5.14
C LYS A 382 -17.93 22.73 -6.21
N ILE A 383 -18.61 22.88 -7.35
CA ILE A 383 -18.46 21.97 -8.49
C ILE A 383 -17.09 22.22 -9.13
N PRO A 384 -16.15 21.24 -9.16
CA PRO A 384 -15.01 21.31 -10.06
C PRO A 384 -15.53 21.42 -11.49
N GLY A 385 -15.04 22.38 -12.29
CA GLY A 385 -15.69 22.86 -13.53
C GLY A 385 -16.05 21.84 -14.63
N HIS A 386 -15.71 20.55 -14.48
CA HIS A 386 -16.05 19.47 -15.41
C HIS A 386 -17.09 18.46 -14.89
N PHE A 387 -17.57 18.56 -13.66
CA PHE A 387 -18.58 17.61 -13.18
C PHE A 387 -19.93 17.87 -13.83
N LYS A 388 -20.45 16.86 -14.53
CA LYS A 388 -21.73 16.93 -15.23
C LYS A 388 -22.83 16.37 -14.34
N ALA A 389 -23.53 17.26 -13.64
CA ALA A 389 -24.78 16.93 -12.97
C ALA A 389 -25.92 16.90 -14.00
N ASP A 390 -26.25 15.71 -14.53
CA ASP A 390 -27.42 15.54 -15.41
C ASP A 390 -28.72 15.44 -14.60
N GLU A 391 -29.86 15.35 -15.28
CA GLU A 391 -31.17 15.24 -14.61
C GLU A 391 -31.26 13.99 -13.72
N ASN A 392 -30.62 12.88 -14.11
CA ASN A 392 -30.57 11.65 -13.32
C ASN A 392 -29.86 11.87 -11.97
N PHE A 393 -28.73 12.58 -11.98
CA PHE A 393 -28.02 12.93 -10.75
C PHE A 393 -28.85 13.85 -9.86
N HIS A 394 -29.50 14.87 -10.43
CA HIS A 394 -30.34 15.78 -9.65
C HIS A 394 -31.49 15.03 -8.96
N ASN A 395 -32.18 14.13 -9.68
CA ASN A 395 -33.24 13.30 -9.12
C ASN A 395 -32.70 12.37 -8.02
N TRP A 396 -31.55 11.73 -8.26
CA TRP A 396 -30.88 10.90 -7.26
C TRP A 396 -30.49 11.70 -6.01
N HIS A 397 -29.97 12.92 -6.16
CA HIS A 397 -29.56 13.78 -5.04
C HIS A 397 -30.74 14.22 -4.19
N LEU A 398 -31.90 14.50 -4.81
CA LEU A 398 -33.15 14.78 -4.11
C LEU A 398 -33.66 13.56 -3.31
N GLU A 399 -33.58 12.35 -3.87
CA GLU A 399 -33.89 11.11 -3.15
C GLU A 399 -32.96 10.94 -1.94
N TRP A 400 -31.65 11.11 -2.14
CA TRP A 400 -30.65 11.05 -1.07
C TRP A 400 -30.93 12.06 0.04
N LYS A 401 -31.17 13.32 -0.31
CA LYS A 401 -31.46 14.39 0.65
C LYS A 401 -32.72 14.07 1.46
N THR A 402 -33.80 13.64 0.80
CA THR A 402 -35.05 13.25 1.45
C THR A 402 -34.85 12.10 2.43
N LEU A 403 -33.99 11.13 2.08
CA LEU A 403 -33.67 10.02 2.96
C LEU A 403 -32.86 10.48 4.18
N ILE A 404 -31.84 11.32 3.98
CA ILE A 404 -31.01 11.90 5.05
C ILE A 404 -31.83 12.75 6.02
N GLU A 405 -32.76 13.57 5.54
CA GLU A 405 -33.61 14.43 6.38
C GLU A 405 -34.50 13.63 7.35
N LYS A 406 -34.84 12.38 7.00
CA LYS A 406 -35.58 11.47 7.89
C LYS A 406 -34.69 10.78 8.94
N MET A 407 -33.37 10.85 8.80
CA MET A 407 -32.42 10.26 9.73
C MET A 407 -32.13 11.20 10.92
N HIS A 408 -31.79 10.62 12.06
CA HIS A 408 -31.36 11.38 13.23
C HIS A 408 -30.15 12.28 12.92
N GLY A 409 -30.29 13.59 13.15
CA GLY A 409 -29.26 14.60 12.89
C GLY A 409 -29.28 15.21 11.48
N GLY A 410 -30.09 14.66 10.56
CA GLY A 410 -30.30 15.21 9.22
C GLY A 410 -29.00 15.44 8.43
N LEU A 411 -29.03 16.47 7.57
CA LEU A 411 -27.91 16.83 6.69
C LEU A 411 -26.64 17.21 7.44
N SER A 412 -26.75 17.93 8.56
CA SER A 412 -25.57 18.36 9.33
C SER A 412 -24.75 17.16 9.81
N GLU A 413 -25.42 16.14 10.35
CA GLU A 413 -24.75 14.93 10.80
C GLU A 413 -24.22 14.08 9.64
N ALA A 414 -24.97 13.97 8.54
CA ALA A 414 -24.52 13.29 7.33
C ALA A 414 -23.22 13.91 6.79
N HIS A 415 -23.18 15.25 6.70
CA HIS A 415 -22.01 16.01 6.26
C HIS A 415 -20.79 15.76 7.15
N ARG A 416 -20.97 15.71 8.49
CA ARG A 416 -19.87 15.36 9.41
C ARG A 416 -19.30 13.97 9.16
N ARG A 417 -20.14 12.98 8.83
CA ARG A 417 -19.68 11.63 8.48
C ARG A 417 -18.95 11.61 7.15
N MET A 418 -19.52 12.25 6.12
CA MET A 418 -18.93 12.33 4.79
C MET A 418 -17.54 12.98 4.81
N ALA A 419 -17.38 14.11 5.50
CA ALA A 419 -16.10 14.83 5.59
C ALA A 419 -14.98 14.00 6.22
N ARG A 420 -15.31 13.01 7.08
CA ARG A 420 -14.31 12.15 7.72
C ARG A 420 -13.75 11.06 6.80
N VAL A 421 -14.48 10.69 5.75
CA VAL A 421 -14.21 9.49 4.93
C VAL A 421 -14.06 9.79 3.44
N ASN A 422 -14.52 10.95 2.96
CA ASN A 422 -14.33 11.40 1.59
C ASN A 422 -13.17 12.41 1.56
N PRO A 423 -11.99 12.01 1.04
CA PRO A 423 -10.88 12.93 0.94
C PRO A 423 -11.19 14.01 -0.09
N LEU A 424 -10.82 15.23 0.23
CA LEU A 424 -10.70 16.30 -0.74
C LEU A 424 -9.56 15.98 -1.71
N TYR A 425 -8.36 15.65 -1.23
CA TYR A 425 -7.21 15.38 -2.10
C TYR A 425 -6.85 13.90 -2.16
N ILE A 426 -6.67 13.40 -3.38
CA ILE A 426 -6.04 12.11 -3.69
C ILE A 426 -4.84 12.35 -4.61
N PRO A 427 -3.84 11.45 -4.63
CA PRO A 427 -2.70 11.56 -5.54
C PRO A 427 -3.13 11.19 -6.97
N ARG A 428 -3.85 12.09 -7.63
CA ARG A 428 -4.34 11.89 -9.00
C ARG A 428 -3.17 11.62 -9.94
N ASN A 429 -3.34 10.63 -10.81
CA ASN A 429 -2.28 10.10 -11.66
C ASN A 429 -1.54 11.21 -12.44
N HIS A 430 -2.25 12.12 -13.11
CA HIS A 430 -1.62 13.20 -13.88
C HIS A 430 -0.77 14.16 -13.02
N LEU A 431 -1.23 14.50 -11.81
CA LEU A 431 -0.48 15.35 -10.88
C LEU A 431 0.77 14.64 -10.35
N VAL A 432 0.64 13.34 -10.08
CA VAL A 432 1.77 12.50 -9.67
C VAL A 432 2.80 12.43 -10.80
N GLU A 433 2.39 12.13 -12.03
CA GLU A 433 3.30 12.05 -13.18
C GLU A 433 4.01 13.38 -13.46
N GLU A 434 3.26 14.49 -13.43
CA GLU A 434 3.81 15.83 -13.63
C GLU A 434 4.86 16.16 -12.55
N ALA A 435 4.52 15.92 -11.27
CA ALA A 435 5.41 16.18 -10.16
C ALA A 435 6.67 15.31 -10.18
N LEU A 436 6.54 14.03 -10.52
CA LEU A 436 7.66 13.11 -10.58
C LEU A 436 8.58 13.38 -11.78
N THR A 437 8.01 13.70 -12.94
CA THR A 437 8.78 14.00 -14.15
C THR A 437 9.64 15.24 -13.96
N GLU A 438 9.04 16.33 -13.46
CA GLU A 438 9.75 17.59 -13.18
C GLU A 438 10.83 17.42 -12.10
N ALA A 439 10.53 16.67 -11.03
CA ALA A 439 11.48 16.41 -9.97
C ALA A 439 12.66 15.55 -10.43
N SER A 440 12.40 14.47 -11.17
CA SER A 440 13.42 13.49 -11.54
C SER A 440 14.21 13.82 -12.81
N THR A 441 13.69 14.67 -13.68
CA THR A 441 14.34 15.06 -14.94
C THR A 441 15.01 16.43 -14.81
N ASP A 442 14.31 17.40 -14.24
CA ASP A 442 14.75 18.80 -14.20
C ASP A 442 15.34 19.18 -12.83
N GLY A 443 15.27 18.30 -11.84
CA GLY A 443 15.70 18.58 -10.46
C GLY A 443 14.82 19.61 -9.74
N ASN A 444 13.62 19.87 -10.25
CA ASN A 444 12.70 20.85 -9.69
C ASN A 444 11.58 20.15 -8.89
N TYR A 445 11.68 20.25 -7.57
CA TYR A 445 10.76 19.59 -6.63
C TYR A 445 9.55 20.44 -6.25
N THR A 446 9.31 21.58 -6.90
CA THR A 446 8.25 22.53 -6.50
C THR A 446 6.86 21.88 -6.54
N LYS A 447 6.50 21.22 -7.64
CA LYS A 447 5.21 20.52 -7.78
C LYS A 447 5.12 19.30 -6.86
N PHE A 448 6.23 18.56 -6.71
CA PHE A 448 6.31 17.43 -5.79
C PHE A 448 6.01 17.84 -4.34
N HIS A 449 6.69 18.87 -3.81
CA HIS A 449 6.46 19.34 -2.45
C HIS A 449 5.08 19.95 -2.27
N ARG A 450 4.56 20.66 -3.29
CA ARG A 450 3.20 21.19 -3.26
C ARG A 450 2.16 20.07 -3.14
N LEU A 451 2.27 19.04 -3.97
CA LEU A 451 1.37 17.88 -3.94
C LEU A 451 1.49 17.11 -2.63
N LEU A 452 2.72 16.80 -2.20
CA LEU A 452 2.98 16.12 -0.93
C LEU A 452 2.37 16.88 0.26
N ASN A 453 2.52 18.20 0.34
CA ASN A 453 1.98 19.00 1.43
C ASN A 453 0.44 18.99 1.49
N LEU A 454 -0.23 18.95 0.34
CA LEU A 454 -1.69 18.82 0.29
C LEU A 454 -2.15 17.42 0.72
N LEU A 455 -1.42 16.39 0.29
CA LEU A 455 -1.70 15.00 0.66
C LEU A 455 -1.46 14.70 2.14
N LYS A 456 -0.73 15.56 2.87
CA LYS A 456 -0.63 15.48 4.34
C LYS A 456 -1.94 15.82 5.06
N ASN A 457 -2.85 16.53 4.41
CA ASN A 457 -4.15 16.91 4.97
C ASN A 457 -5.28 16.67 3.96
N PRO A 458 -5.54 15.40 3.56
CA PRO A 458 -6.44 15.10 2.47
C PRO A 458 -7.91 15.32 2.82
N TYR A 459 -8.27 15.42 4.10
CA TYR A 459 -9.64 15.64 4.59
C TYR A 459 -9.89 17.07 5.11
N GLN A 460 -9.06 18.04 4.72
CA GLN A 460 -9.27 19.43 5.14
C GLN A 460 -10.57 20.01 4.57
N GLU A 461 -11.22 20.89 5.33
CA GLU A 461 -12.50 21.51 4.94
C GLU A 461 -12.34 22.56 3.82
N GLU A 462 -11.18 23.22 3.78
CA GLU A 462 -10.89 24.30 2.83
C GLU A 462 -10.34 23.78 1.48
N TRP A 463 -10.98 24.22 0.41
CA TRP A 463 -10.59 23.94 -0.97
C TRP A 463 -9.45 24.85 -1.43
N LYS A 464 -8.27 24.67 -0.86
CA LYS A 464 -7.08 25.49 -1.14
C LYS A 464 -6.54 25.36 -2.57
N ALA A 465 -6.82 24.26 -3.26
CA ALA A 465 -6.30 23.96 -4.59
C ALA A 465 -7.36 23.23 -5.44
N ILE A 466 -8.48 23.89 -5.71
CA ILE A 466 -9.61 23.33 -6.48
C ILE A 466 -9.22 22.90 -7.90
N GLU A 467 -8.22 23.54 -8.48
CA GLU A 467 -7.67 23.21 -9.80
C GLU A 467 -7.11 21.79 -9.85
N LEU A 468 -6.64 21.25 -8.71
CA LEU A 468 -6.14 19.87 -8.62
C LEU A 468 -7.25 18.81 -8.63
N GLN A 469 -8.51 19.24 -8.70
CA GLN A 469 -9.64 18.33 -8.92
C GLN A 469 -10.00 18.14 -10.39
N GLN A 470 -9.34 18.90 -11.28
CA GLN A 470 -9.57 18.80 -12.70
C GLN A 470 -8.68 17.72 -13.29
N VAL A 471 -9.29 16.79 -14.02
CA VAL A 471 -8.57 15.75 -14.76
C VAL A 471 -8.45 16.23 -16.21
N PRO A 472 -7.24 16.27 -16.78
CA PRO A 472 -7.07 16.66 -18.17
C PRO A 472 -7.89 15.74 -19.11
N PRO A 473 -8.62 16.29 -20.10
CA PRO A 473 -9.40 15.48 -21.03
C PRO A 473 -8.56 14.39 -21.71
N GLY A 474 -9.05 13.15 -21.72
CA GLY A 474 -8.38 12.01 -22.36
C GLY A 474 -7.15 11.47 -21.63
N PHE A 475 -6.78 12.00 -20.46
CA PHE A 475 -5.59 11.54 -19.73
C PHE A 475 -5.66 10.05 -19.39
N ASP A 476 -6.76 9.59 -18.80
CA ASP A 476 -6.91 8.20 -18.35
C ASP A 476 -6.88 7.18 -19.50
N GLU A 477 -7.30 7.57 -20.71
CA GLU A 477 -7.31 6.69 -21.90
C GLU A 477 -5.89 6.33 -22.37
N GLN A 478 -4.94 7.23 -22.12
CA GLN A 478 -3.54 7.10 -22.56
C GLN A 478 -2.62 6.73 -21.41
N TYR A 479 -3.08 6.85 -20.16
CA TYR A 479 -2.25 6.65 -18.99
C TYR A 479 -1.98 5.16 -18.74
N LYS A 480 -0.69 4.85 -18.56
CA LYS A 480 -0.20 3.58 -18.05
C LYS A 480 0.86 3.84 -17.00
N THR A 481 0.93 2.96 -16.02
CA THR A 481 1.95 3.00 -14.96
C THR A 481 2.78 1.72 -14.96
N TYR A 482 4.04 1.83 -14.52
CA TYR A 482 5.08 0.83 -14.76
C TYR A 482 5.75 0.39 -13.45
N CYS A 483 6.25 -0.85 -13.41
CA CYS A 483 6.91 -1.41 -12.22
C CYS A 483 8.30 -0.82 -11.91
N GLY A 484 8.79 0.15 -12.70
CA GLY A 484 10.12 0.77 -12.51
C GLY A 484 11.27 -0.24 -12.45
N THR A 485 11.07 -1.45 -12.97
CA THR A 485 12.01 -2.59 -12.94
C THR A 485 13.03 -2.48 -14.03
#